data_AF-A0A6V7HC17-F1
#
_entry.id   AF-A0A6V7HC17-F1
#
_cell.length_a   1.000
_cell.length_b   1.000
_cell.length_c   1.000
_cell.angle_alpha   90.00
_cell.angle_beta   90.00
_cell.angle_gamma   90.00
#
_symmetry.space_group_name_H-M   'P 1'
#
loop_
_entity.id
_entity.type
_entity.pdbx_description
1 polymer ?
#
loop_
_entity_poly.entity_id
_entity_poly.type
_entity_poly.pdbx_seq_one_letter_code
_entity_poly.pdbx_strand_id
1 'polypeptide(L)'
;MRENTKFIVAEVNKLLGRNYNVIYFNSLSAEELLQVLKEVLIKIQDQNVNASDTKNETPEETSIYILSILRVLHYHPQTDPGLIRGDPDTIHPILTWLLSNTDTVRKRVYLSRFLVKLEVADEYLGDPEVSALYEQYASLIDKFKAVHKEREIGRKAVTIRIEKMKTKAESGMHLLNAAQALRTEKDKERDLALQEEQEREIISRLQTNLQRLERELEILKKDTNEVTVQSLLQRLSEVITVQTIVASEKLPAEIHGRKNHIKALTAVKQYPYLSPDQITTLRNKLDTVGKEIQNLIELKISKSHVDKIEPFRQQAAAVANIKRNVLEKLEKTTGSLEELQGKLQEKCELSKMAVEDVIPKGDELKKYINRLKTRGTLYKHCKSELAWLNAENSVLHRTAAILENQYNQYNQAKERLETVRKNTPANFTQENASSMNLQLSRDISAFRSRLVPLISEVQNLRGKCREFEQKQEKAKKAQNEVESSMNTSINNLQSELESRKAKMAKDPVISDPGKKIKEELNSAIQAEETKLKNLMLEKERLKQTIVVNEKQTQMWNDVLS
;
A
#
# COMPACT_ATOMS: atom_id res chain seq x y z
N MET A 1 -15.54 18.69 80.63
CA MET A 1 -14.94 17.34 80.79
C MET A 1 -15.69 16.28 79.96
N ARG A 2 -16.89 15.81 80.35
CA ARG A 2 -17.59 14.69 79.67
C ARG A 2 -17.94 14.91 78.18
N GLU A 3 -18.25 16.13 77.74
CA GLU A 3 -18.54 16.42 76.32
C GLU A 3 -17.29 16.40 75.46
N ASN A 4 -16.17 16.94 75.95
CA ASN A 4 -14.87 16.90 75.27
C ASN A 4 -14.40 15.45 75.10
N THR A 5 -14.56 14.59 76.11
CA THR A 5 -14.21 13.17 76.00
C THR A 5 -15.05 12.45 74.93
N LYS A 6 -16.35 12.73 74.83
CA LYS A 6 -17.21 12.17 73.77
C LYS A 6 -16.77 12.60 72.37
N PHE A 7 -16.42 13.88 72.21
CA PHE A 7 -15.92 14.42 70.95
C PHE A 7 -14.58 13.79 70.55
N ILE A 8 -13.63 13.72 71.48
CA ILE A 8 -12.33 13.08 71.26
C ILE A 8 -12.53 11.63 70.83
N VAL A 9 -13.32 10.84 71.56
CA VAL A 9 -13.54 9.41 71.26
C VAL A 9 -14.16 9.23 69.87
N ALA A 10 -15.14 10.05 69.49
CA ALA A 10 -15.77 9.96 68.16
C ALA A 10 -14.78 10.23 67.02
N GLU A 11 -13.98 11.30 67.13
CA GLU A 11 -13.06 11.69 66.05
C GLU A 11 -11.78 10.82 66.04
N VAL A 12 -11.32 10.34 67.20
CA VAL A 12 -10.22 9.35 67.30
C VAL A 12 -10.64 8.01 66.70
N ASN A 13 -11.85 7.53 66.98
CA ASN A 13 -12.38 6.30 66.37
C ASN A 13 -12.46 6.42 64.84
N LYS A 14 -12.87 7.59 64.33
CA LYS A 14 -12.93 7.90 62.90
C LYS A 14 -11.55 8.00 62.24
N LEU A 15 -10.55 8.57 62.92
CA LEU A 15 -9.20 8.76 62.38
C LEU A 15 -8.34 7.49 62.44
N LEU A 16 -8.43 6.72 63.53
CA LEU A 16 -7.62 5.52 63.77
C LEU A 16 -8.34 4.21 63.39
N GLY A 17 -9.64 4.26 63.07
CA GLY A 17 -10.44 3.05 62.78
C GLY A 17 -10.61 2.12 64.00
N ARG A 18 -10.53 2.67 65.22
CA ARG A 18 -10.71 1.93 66.49
C ARG A 18 -12.12 2.13 67.04
N ASN A 19 -12.53 1.27 67.99
CA ASN A 19 -13.85 1.31 68.63
C ASN A 19 -13.73 1.57 70.14
N TYR A 20 -13.15 2.72 70.53
CA TYR A 20 -13.10 3.09 71.94
C TYR A 20 -14.48 3.47 72.46
N ASN A 21 -14.84 2.95 73.64
CA ASN A 21 -15.99 3.40 74.42
C ASN A 21 -15.56 4.52 75.38
N VAL A 22 -16.44 5.48 75.68
CA VAL A 22 -16.13 6.63 76.56
C VAL A 22 -15.64 6.19 77.94
N ILE A 23 -16.15 5.06 78.46
CA ILE A 23 -15.74 4.48 79.74
C ILE A 23 -14.33 3.87 79.63
N TYR A 24 -14.08 3.13 78.55
CA TYR A 24 -12.79 2.50 78.28
C TYR A 24 -11.68 3.53 78.01
N PHE A 25 -12.01 4.61 77.31
CA PHE A 25 -11.09 5.70 77.02
C PHE A 25 -10.69 6.48 78.29
N ASN A 26 -11.60 6.61 79.26
CA ASN A 26 -11.30 7.22 80.56
C ASN A 26 -10.53 6.28 81.51
N SER A 27 -10.50 4.98 81.25
CA SER A 27 -9.75 3.99 82.02
C SER A 27 -8.39 3.63 81.42
N LEU A 28 -8.00 4.26 80.31
CA LEU A 28 -6.68 4.07 79.69
C LEU A 28 -5.58 4.50 80.69
N SER A 29 -4.50 3.73 80.73
CA SER A 29 -3.32 4.12 81.49
C SER A 29 -2.65 5.34 80.86
N ALA A 30 -1.85 6.06 81.66
CA ALA A 30 -1.13 7.25 81.22
C ALA A 30 -0.21 6.97 80.01
N GLU A 31 0.43 5.80 79.99
CA GLU A 31 1.28 5.34 78.89
C GLU A 31 0.48 5.04 77.61
N GLU A 32 -0.67 4.37 77.75
CA GLU A 32 -1.56 4.09 76.61
C GLU A 32 -2.17 5.37 76.03
N LEU A 33 -2.48 6.37 76.88
CA LEU A 33 -3.03 7.65 76.44
C LEU A 33 -1.99 8.48 75.68
N LEU A 34 -0.73 8.46 76.11
CA LEU A 34 0.40 9.04 75.38
C LEU A 34 0.61 8.37 74.02
N GLN A 35 0.51 7.03 73.98
CA GLN A 35 0.63 6.28 72.73
C GLN A 35 -0.51 6.61 71.76
N VAL A 36 -1.75 6.76 72.24
CA VAL A 36 -2.88 7.19 71.42
C VAL A 36 -2.64 8.59 70.85
N LEU A 37 -2.09 9.52 71.65
CA LEU A 37 -1.73 10.86 71.16
C LEU A 37 -0.63 10.78 70.08
N LYS A 38 0.40 9.95 70.28
CA LYS A 38 1.46 9.70 69.29
C LYS A 38 0.89 9.15 67.98
N GLU A 39 0.02 8.15 68.05
CA GLU A 39 -0.63 7.55 66.88
C GLU A 39 -1.51 8.55 66.12
N VAL A 40 -2.27 9.39 66.84
CA VAL A 40 -3.07 10.47 66.23
C VAL A 40 -2.15 11.46 65.49
N LEU A 41 -1.02 11.85 66.10
CA LEU A 41 -0.06 12.75 65.45
C LEU A 41 0.60 12.12 64.22
N ILE A 42 1.03 10.86 64.29
CA ILE A 42 1.60 10.12 63.15
C ILE A 42 0.59 10.06 62.01
N LYS A 43 -0.68 9.76 62.32
CA LYS A 43 -1.74 9.67 61.31
C LYS A 43 -2.05 11.02 60.66
N ILE A 44 -1.98 12.11 61.43
CA ILE A 44 -2.13 13.48 60.91
C ILE A 44 -0.92 13.90 60.05
N GLN A 45 0.27 13.37 60.34
CA GLN A 45 1.49 13.64 59.57
C GLN A 45 1.60 12.89 58.25
N ASP A 46 0.75 11.90 58.01
CA ASP A 46 0.78 11.04 56.82
C ASP A 46 2.19 10.44 56.57
N GLN A 47 2.99 10.35 57.62
CA GLN A 47 4.26 9.65 57.60
C GLN A 47 3.94 8.18 57.80
N ASN A 48 4.17 7.37 56.77
CA ASN A 48 4.33 5.92 56.91
C ASN A 48 5.63 5.64 57.68
N VAL A 49 5.69 6.05 58.95
CA VAL A 49 6.65 5.48 59.88
C VAL A 49 6.18 4.05 60.11
N ASN A 50 6.99 3.08 59.70
CA ASN A 50 6.71 1.68 59.88
C ASN A 50 6.27 1.44 61.34
N ALA A 51 5.13 0.78 61.53
CA ALA A 51 4.53 0.49 62.84
C ALA A 51 5.38 -0.42 63.76
N SER A 52 6.67 -0.61 63.43
CA SER A 52 7.60 -1.52 64.08
C SER A 52 8.47 -0.85 65.15
N ASP A 53 8.63 0.48 65.14
CA ASP A 53 9.49 1.20 66.12
C ASP A 53 8.71 1.75 67.33
N THR A 54 7.37 1.77 67.27
CA THR A 54 6.50 2.41 68.27
C THR A 54 6.25 1.61 69.55
N LYS A 55 6.86 0.44 69.72
CA LYS A 55 6.61 -0.44 70.89
C LYS A 55 7.69 -0.41 71.97
N ASN A 56 8.86 0.18 71.73
CA ASN A 56 10.03 0.08 72.64
C ASN A 56 10.67 1.44 73.02
N GLU A 57 9.97 2.57 72.89
CA GLU A 57 10.49 3.89 73.27
C GLU A 57 10.15 4.24 74.73
N THR A 58 11.06 4.92 75.43
CA THR A 58 10.81 5.41 76.79
C THR A 58 9.71 6.49 76.78
N PRO A 59 8.92 6.63 77.87
CA PRO A 59 7.89 7.67 77.97
C PRO A 59 8.49 9.08 77.83
N GLU A 60 9.75 9.27 78.21
CA GLU A 60 10.51 10.51 78.00
C GLU A 60 10.78 10.79 76.50
N GLU A 61 11.26 9.81 75.73
CA GLU A 61 11.50 9.95 74.28
C GLU A 61 10.21 10.23 73.51
N THR A 62 9.13 9.54 73.88
CA THR A 62 7.79 9.77 73.29
C THR A 62 7.29 11.17 73.59
N SER A 63 7.52 11.67 74.82
CA SER A 63 7.16 13.03 75.22
C SER A 63 7.96 14.08 74.46
N ILE A 64 9.27 13.87 74.27
CA ILE A 64 10.14 14.77 73.47
C ILE A 64 9.67 14.81 72.02
N TYR A 65 9.34 13.66 71.42
CA TYR A 65 8.79 13.57 70.07
C TYR A 65 7.48 14.34 69.95
N ILE A 66 6.53 14.11 70.87
CA ILE A 66 5.24 14.82 70.89
C ILE A 66 5.45 16.33 71.05
N LEU A 67 6.32 16.78 71.94
CA LEU A 67 6.64 18.20 72.15
C LEU A 67 7.29 18.84 70.91
N SER A 68 8.20 18.13 70.24
CA SER A 68 8.82 18.61 69.00
C SER A 68 7.77 18.88 67.92
N ILE A 69 6.77 18.00 67.80
CA ILE A 69 5.68 18.14 66.84
C ILE A 69 4.70 19.23 67.28
N LEU A 70 4.37 19.32 68.56
CA LEU A 70 3.50 20.37 69.08
C LEU A 70 4.13 21.77 68.91
N ARG A 71 5.46 21.87 69.03
CA ARG A 71 6.21 23.10 68.74
C ARG A 71 6.11 23.49 67.27
N VAL A 72 6.26 22.52 66.36
CA VAL A 72 6.04 22.71 64.92
C VAL A 72 4.60 23.12 64.60
N LEU A 73 3.63 22.60 65.36
CA LEU A 73 2.21 22.96 65.26
C LEU A 73 1.88 24.31 65.90
N HIS A 74 2.84 24.98 66.56
CA HIS A 74 2.66 26.19 67.35
C HIS A 74 1.59 26.06 68.44
N TYR A 75 1.55 24.92 69.13
CA TYR A 75 0.72 24.71 70.30
C TYR A 75 1.60 24.68 71.56
N HIS A 76 1.34 25.57 72.52
CA HIS A 76 2.02 25.57 73.81
C HIS A 76 1.14 24.85 74.84
N PRO A 77 1.55 23.69 75.37
CA PRO A 77 0.86 23.07 76.49
C PRO A 77 0.99 23.97 77.74
N GLN A 78 -0.05 24.02 78.57
CA GLN A 78 -0.05 24.87 79.77
C GLN A 78 0.77 24.30 80.94
N THR A 79 1.13 23.02 80.88
CA THR A 79 1.84 22.31 81.95
C THR A 79 2.87 21.34 81.36
N ASP A 80 4.14 21.76 81.26
CA ASP A 80 5.23 20.94 80.71
C ASP A 80 5.50 19.61 81.46
N PRO A 81 5.46 19.54 82.81
CA PRO A 81 5.73 18.26 83.52
C PRO A 81 4.58 17.25 83.47
N GLY A 82 3.36 17.67 83.10
CA GLY A 82 2.17 16.80 83.04
C GLY A 82 2.15 15.87 81.82
N LEU A 83 2.94 16.19 80.78
CA LEU A 83 3.03 15.36 79.57
C LEU A 83 3.89 14.12 79.80
N ILE A 84 4.99 14.24 80.56
CA ILE A 84 5.89 13.12 80.90
C ILE A 84 5.17 12.08 81.78
N ARG A 85 4.23 12.54 82.62
CA ARG A 85 3.39 11.68 83.47
C ARG A 85 2.14 11.14 82.76
N GLY A 86 1.84 11.61 81.56
CA GLY A 86 0.65 11.21 80.80
C GLY A 86 -0.68 11.63 81.44
N ASP A 87 -0.72 12.79 82.10
CA ASP A 87 -1.90 13.24 82.82
C ASP A 87 -3.08 13.54 81.87
N PRO A 88 -4.29 12.99 82.12
CA PRO A 88 -5.47 13.22 81.29
C PRO A 88 -5.84 14.70 81.15
N ASP A 89 -5.58 15.48 82.19
CA ASP A 89 -5.83 16.93 82.23
C ASP A 89 -4.94 17.72 81.26
N THR A 90 -3.79 17.16 80.85
CA THR A 90 -2.89 17.77 79.87
C THR A 90 -3.14 17.24 78.45
N ILE A 91 -3.44 15.93 78.30
CA ILE A 91 -3.61 15.29 76.98
C ILE A 91 -4.98 15.57 76.35
N HIS A 92 -6.06 15.59 77.13
CA HIS A 92 -7.40 15.84 76.58
C HIS A 92 -7.54 17.23 75.91
N PRO A 93 -6.99 18.33 76.47
CA PRO A 93 -6.96 19.62 75.78
C PRO A 93 -6.16 19.60 74.47
N ILE A 94 -5.02 18.89 74.44
CA ILE A 94 -4.20 18.73 73.24
C ILE A 94 -4.98 18.01 72.13
N LEU A 95 -5.60 16.87 72.45
CA LEU A 95 -6.43 16.12 71.51
C LEU A 95 -7.64 16.93 71.04
N THR A 96 -8.32 17.63 71.95
CA THR A 96 -9.48 18.48 71.59
C THR A 96 -9.07 19.56 70.59
N TRP A 97 -7.90 20.18 70.78
CA TRP A 97 -7.40 21.22 69.88
C TRP A 97 -6.99 20.66 68.51
N LEU A 98 -6.26 19.54 68.49
CA LEU A 98 -5.83 18.88 67.25
C LEU A 98 -7.03 18.47 66.38
N LEU A 99 -8.05 17.88 67.01
CA LEU A 99 -9.22 17.33 66.33
C LEU A 99 -10.22 18.42 65.92
N SER A 100 -10.30 19.54 66.65
CA SER A 100 -11.13 20.69 66.24
C SER A 100 -10.53 21.46 65.06
N ASN A 101 -9.21 21.40 64.86
CA ASN A 101 -8.48 22.25 63.91
C ASN A 101 -7.76 21.46 62.81
N THR A 102 -8.28 20.29 62.43
CA THR A 102 -7.62 19.33 61.52
C THR A 102 -7.06 19.93 60.23
N ASP A 103 -7.79 20.84 59.56
CA ASP A 103 -7.31 21.46 58.33
C ASP A 103 -6.12 22.41 58.54
N THR A 104 -6.10 23.13 59.66
CA THR A 104 -4.98 24.02 60.00
C THR A 104 -3.76 23.22 60.44
N VAL A 105 -3.99 22.15 61.22
CA VAL A 105 -2.96 21.22 61.70
C VAL A 105 -2.33 20.52 60.50
N ARG A 106 -3.12 19.98 59.57
CA ARG A 106 -2.63 19.34 58.34
C ARG A 106 -1.82 20.30 57.47
N LYS A 107 -2.26 21.56 57.32
CA LYS A 107 -1.49 22.59 56.59
C LYS A 107 -0.17 22.92 57.29
N ARG A 108 -0.17 23.10 58.61
CA ARG A 108 1.06 23.39 59.38
C ARG A 108 2.05 22.24 59.31
N VAL A 109 1.58 21.01 59.43
CA VAL A 109 2.39 19.80 59.26
C VAL A 109 2.97 19.71 57.86
N TYR A 110 2.16 19.89 56.81
CA TYR A 110 2.64 19.91 55.43
C TYR A 110 3.73 20.97 55.23
N LEU A 111 3.50 22.19 55.72
CA LEU A 111 4.44 23.29 55.61
C LEU A 111 5.72 23.05 56.43
N SER A 112 5.61 22.40 57.59
CA SER A 112 6.77 22.12 58.43
C SER A 112 7.83 21.26 57.76
N ARG A 113 7.42 20.31 56.93
CA ARG A 113 8.32 19.46 56.14
C ARG A 113 9.24 20.25 55.22
N PHE A 114 8.81 21.44 54.78
CA PHE A 114 9.54 22.26 53.81
C PHE A 114 10.08 23.58 54.40
N LEU A 115 9.53 24.04 55.53
CA LEU A 115 9.86 25.33 56.13
C LEU A 115 10.72 25.21 57.40
N VAL A 116 10.81 24.03 58.02
CA VAL A 116 11.75 23.80 59.12
C VAL A 116 13.15 23.77 58.51
N LYS A 117 13.96 24.76 58.88
CA LYS A 117 15.34 24.87 58.40
C LYS A 117 16.18 23.75 59.00
N LEU A 118 17.08 23.20 58.19
CA LEU A 118 18.14 22.33 58.66
C LEU A 118 19.11 23.16 59.52
N GLU A 119 19.28 22.79 60.79
CA GLU A 119 20.28 23.39 61.67
C GLU A 119 21.65 22.81 61.31
N VAL A 120 22.44 23.60 60.55
CA VAL A 120 23.84 23.26 60.22
C VAL A 120 24.73 23.96 61.23
N ALA A 121 25.64 23.23 61.87
CA ALA A 121 26.56 23.81 62.84
C ALA A 121 27.50 24.85 62.20
N ASP A 122 27.78 25.93 62.91
CA ASP A 122 28.54 27.09 62.41
C ASP A 122 29.95 26.73 61.91
N GLU A 123 30.52 25.63 62.40
CA GLU A 123 31.81 25.07 61.97
C GLU A 123 31.82 24.67 60.49
N TYR A 124 30.71 24.11 59.98
CA TYR A 124 30.57 23.72 58.57
C TYR A 124 30.11 24.87 57.69
N LEU A 125 29.49 25.90 58.29
CA LEU A 125 29.06 27.11 57.58
C LEU A 125 30.23 28.05 57.26
N GLY A 126 31.40 27.83 57.89
CA GLY A 126 32.64 28.52 57.56
C GLY A 126 33.25 28.11 56.20
N ASP A 127 32.85 26.95 55.66
CA ASP A 127 33.24 26.54 54.31
C ASP A 127 32.45 27.35 53.27
N PRO A 128 33.11 28.10 52.36
CA PRO A 128 32.44 28.91 51.35
C PRO A 128 31.52 28.11 50.41
N GLU A 129 31.80 26.84 50.15
CA GLU A 129 30.97 26.01 49.28
C GLU A 129 29.66 25.59 49.98
N VAL A 130 29.75 25.24 51.26
CA VAL A 130 28.59 24.90 52.11
C VAL A 130 27.73 26.13 52.39
N SER A 131 28.36 27.29 52.64
CA SER A 131 27.64 28.56 52.82
C SER A 131 26.87 28.96 51.57
N ALA A 132 27.48 28.85 50.38
CA ALA A 132 26.81 29.14 49.12
C ALA A 132 25.61 28.20 48.86
N LEU A 133 25.75 26.91 49.19
CA LEU A 133 24.67 25.93 49.07
C LEU A 133 23.53 26.23 50.07
N TYR A 134 23.85 26.64 51.29
CA TYR A 134 22.87 27.02 52.30
C TYR A 134 22.11 28.30 51.92
N GLU A 135 22.77 29.29 51.31
CA GLU A 135 22.11 30.46 50.73
C GLU A 135 21.16 30.09 49.58
N GLN A 136 21.58 29.18 48.69
CA GLN A 136 20.71 28.66 47.63
C GLN A 136 19.48 27.94 48.21
N TYR A 137 19.67 27.11 49.22
CA TYR A 137 18.59 26.44 49.96
C TYR A 137 17.61 27.45 50.59
N ALA A 138 18.13 28.47 51.29
CA ALA A 138 17.32 29.52 51.88
C ALA A 138 16.51 30.28 50.81
N SER A 139 17.14 30.61 49.67
CA SER A 139 16.45 31.25 48.54
C SER A 139 15.33 30.37 47.97
N LEU A 140 15.52 29.05 47.95
CA LEU A 140 14.55 28.08 47.44
C LEU A 140 13.35 27.96 48.39
N ILE A 141 13.58 28.00 49.70
CA ILE A 141 12.52 28.09 50.71
C ILE A 141 11.68 29.34 50.49
N ASP A 142 12.30 30.50 50.26
CA ASP A 142 11.56 31.74 50.08
C ASP A 142 10.78 31.78 48.76
N LYS A 143 11.35 31.21 47.67
CA LYS A 143 10.62 30.96 46.42
C LYS A 143 9.41 30.04 46.67
N PHE A 144 9.59 28.97 47.42
CA PHE A 144 8.50 28.06 47.79
C PHE A 144 7.40 28.78 48.56
N LYS A 145 7.74 29.61 49.56
CA LYS A 145 6.75 30.41 50.30
C LYS A 145 5.94 31.32 49.38
N ALA A 146 6.59 32.00 48.44
CA ALA A 146 5.94 32.90 47.50
C ALA A 146 4.96 32.15 46.59
N VAL A 147 5.42 31.08 45.92
CA VAL A 147 4.61 30.27 45.00
C VAL A 147 3.46 29.58 45.74
N HIS A 148 3.72 29.03 46.93
CA HIS A 148 2.68 28.39 47.74
C HIS A 148 1.61 29.38 48.21
N LYS A 149 2.01 30.60 48.61
CA LYS A 149 1.08 31.66 48.98
C LYS A 149 0.22 32.10 47.80
N GLU A 150 0.83 32.29 46.63
CA GLU A 150 0.10 32.62 45.39
C GLU A 150 -0.91 31.52 45.02
N ARG A 151 -0.49 30.25 45.08
CA ARG A 151 -1.37 29.11 44.82
C ARG A 151 -2.55 29.06 45.80
N GLU A 152 -2.34 29.28 47.09
CA GLU A 152 -3.43 29.29 48.08
C GLU A 152 -4.39 30.47 47.87
N ILE A 153 -3.89 31.66 47.50
CA ILE A 153 -4.72 32.81 47.13
C ILE A 153 -5.54 32.50 45.88
N GLY A 154 -4.91 31.95 44.84
CA GLY A 154 -5.56 31.55 43.59
C GLY A 154 -6.63 30.49 43.83
N ARG A 155 -6.33 29.47 44.64
CA ARG A 155 -7.29 28.43 45.04
C ARG A 155 -8.51 29.03 45.73
N LYS A 156 -8.30 29.92 46.71
CA LYS A 156 -9.40 30.61 47.42
C LYS A 156 -10.24 31.48 46.48
N ALA A 157 -9.59 32.20 45.56
CA ALA A 157 -10.30 33.02 44.58
C ALA A 157 -11.18 32.17 43.65
N VAL A 158 -10.68 31.01 43.21
CA VAL A 158 -11.45 30.06 42.40
C VAL A 158 -12.61 29.48 43.19
N THR A 159 -12.41 29.04 44.45
CA THR A 159 -13.50 28.48 45.27
C THR A 159 -14.60 29.51 45.53
N ILE A 160 -14.24 30.76 45.87
CA ILE A 160 -15.21 31.85 46.05
C ILE A 160 -15.98 32.11 44.75
N ARG A 161 -15.32 32.06 43.59
CA ARG A 161 -15.97 32.26 42.29
C ARG A 161 -16.91 31.10 41.95
N ILE A 162 -16.52 29.86 42.25
CA ILE A 162 -17.35 28.67 42.10
C ILE A 162 -18.59 28.79 42.98
N GLU A 163 -18.46 29.16 44.26
CA GLU A 163 -19.62 29.37 45.15
C GLU A 163 -20.55 30.46 44.63
N LYS A 164 -20.02 31.62 44.21
CA LYS A 164 -20.82 32.70 43.59
C LYS A 164 -21.51 32.27 42.30
N MET A 165 -20.90 31.40 41.50
CA MET A 165 -21.53 30.85 40.29
C MET A 165 -22.57 29.78 40.63
N LYS A 166 -22.31 28.98 41.65
CA LYS A 166 -23.23 27.95 42.13
C LYS A 166 -24.52 28.57 42.65
N THR A 167 -24.43 29.63 43.46
CA THR A 167 -25.61 30.36 43.95
C THR A 167 -26.42 31.01 42.82
N LYS A 168 -25.75 31.56 41.81
CA LYS A 168 -26.43 32.09 40.60
C LYS A 168 -27.07 31.00 39.73
N ALA A 169 -26.57 29.77 39.80
CA ALA A 169 -27.03 28.63 39.02
C ALA A 169 -27.98 27.69 39.79
N GLU A 170 -28.35 28.02 41.03
CA GLU A 170 -29.24 27.20 41.87
C GLU A 170 -30.57 26.88 41.20
N SER A 171 -31.13 27.83 40.43
CA SER A 171 -32.38 27.65 39.66
C SER A 171 -32.29 26.62 38.53
N GLY A 172 -31.07 26.26 38.09
CA GLY A 172 -30.81 25.38 36.95
C GLY A 172 -29.84 24.24 37.24
N MET A 173 -29.65 23.84 38.51
CA MET A 173 -28.65 22.84 38.92
C MET A 173 -28.76 21.50 38.16
N HIS A 174 -29.97 21.10 37.78
CA HIS A 174 -30.23 19.87 37.02
C HIS A 174 -29.72 19.95 35.56
N LEU A 175 -29.59 21.15 34.98
CA LEU A 175 -28.99 21.36 33.65
C LEU A 175 -27.47 21.41 33.67
N LEU A 176 -26.82 21.52 34.84
CA LEU A 176 -25.38 21.71 34.93
C LEU A 176 -24.60 20.51 34.37
N ASN A 177 -25.09 19.29 34.60
CA ASN A 177 -24.51 18.07 34.03
C ASN A 177 -24.62 18.05 32.50
N ALA A 178 -25.77 18.50 31.95
CA ALA A 178 -25.96 18.60 30.51
C ALA A 178 -25.08 19.69 29.88
N ALA A 179 -24.93 20.84 30.55
CA ALA A 179 -24.04 21.91 30.12
C ALA A 179 -22.56 21.50 30.19
N GLN A 180 -22.16 20.74 31.21
CA GLN A 180 -20.83 20.16 31.31
C GLN A 180 -20.57 19.16 30.17
N ALA A 181 -21.51 18.25 29.91
CA ALA A 181 -21.42 17.31 28.80
C ALA A 181 -21.30 18.04 27.46
N LEU A 182 -22.14 19.06 27.22
CA LEU A 182 -22.07 19.87 26.00
C LEU A 182 -20.72 20.59 25.87
N ARG A 183 -20.19 21.14 26.97
CA ARG A 183 -18.87 21.77 26.97
C ARG A 183 -17.77 20.78 26.63
N THR A 184 -17.77 19.59 27.24
CA THR A 184 -16.76 18.57 26.94
C THR A 184 -16.85 18.10 25.49
N GLU A 185 -18.05 17.97 24.94
CA GLU A 185 -18.22 17.63 23.52
C GLU A 185 -17.76 18.76 22.60
N LYS A 186 -18.02 20.03 22.95
CA LYS A 186 -17.49 21.18 22.20
C LYS A 186 -15.97 21.32 22.27
N ASP A 187 -15.36 20.97 23.40
CA ASP A 187 -13.91 20.96 23.56
C ASP A 187 -13.31 19.85 22.66
N LYS A 188 -13.86 18.63 22.70
CA LYS A 188 -13.48 17.53 21.79
C LYS A 188 -13.67 17.89 20.31
N GLU A 189 -14.77 18.54 19.94
CA GLU A 189 -15.03 18.98 18.56
C GLU A 189 -13.93 19.94 18.07
N ARG A 190 -13.46 20.86 18.92
CA ARG A 190 -12.36 21.77 18.57
C ARG A 190 -11.03 21.05 18.44
N ASP A 191 -10.75 20.09 19.31
CA ASP A 191 -9.52 19.29 19.24
C ASP A 191 -9.49 18.43 17.97
N LEU A 192 -10.62 17.78 17.65
CA LEU A 192 -10.78 17.02 16.40
C LEU A 192 -10.65 17.92 15.16
N ALA A 193 -11.24 19.11 15.17
CA ALA A 193 -11.12 20.05 14.06
C ALA A 193 -9.66 20.50 13.84
N LEU A 194 -8.92 20.73 14.93
CA LEU A 194 -7.49 21.05 14.85
C LEU A 194 -6.67 19.88 14.29
N GLN A 195 -6.97 18.65 14.72
CA GLN A 195 -6.33 17.44 14.19
C GLN A 195 -6.63 17.26 12.70
N GLU A 196 -7.88 17.44 12.29
CA GLU A 196 -8.30 17.35 10.88
C GLU A 196 -7.59 18.40 10.01
N GLU A 197 -7.42 19.64 10.51
CA GLU A 197 -6.64 20.68 9.84
C GLU A 197 -5.15 20.28 9.69
N GLN A 198 -4.54 19.74 10.74
CA GLN A 198 -3.15 19.27 10.72
C GLN A 198 -2.97 18.08 9.76
N GLU A 199 -3.88 17.10 9.78
CA GLU A 199 -3.84 15.95 8.88
C GLU A 199 -4.03 16.38 7.42
N ARG A 200 -4.96 17.30 7.13
CA ARG A 200 -5.12 17.89 5.79
C ARG A 200 -3.84 18.58 5.32
N GLU A 201 -3.17 19.32 6.21
CA GLU A 201 -1.89 19.97 5.88
C GLU A 201 -0.79 18.93 5.58
N ILE A 202 -0.71 17.85 6.38
CA ILE A 202 0.24 16.75 6.16
C ILE A 202 -0.03 16.05 4.81
N ILE A 203 -1.30 15.72 4.52
CA ILE A 203 -1.68 15.09 3.25
C ILE A 203 -1.30 15.99 2.07
N SER A 204 -1.61 17.29 2.15
CA SER A 204 -1.24 18.26 1.11
C SER A 204 0.28 18.31 0.91
N ARG A 205 1.08 18.37 1.98
CA ARG A 205 2.55 18.32 1.90
C ARG A 205 3.06 17.02 1.27
N LEU A 206 2.48 15.87 1.64
CA LEU A 206 2.84 14.57 1.07
C LEU A 206 2.49 14.48 -0.41
N GLN A 207 1.34 14.99 -0.83
CA GLN A 207 0.93 15.06 -2.23
C GLN A 207 1.89 15.95 -3.05
N THR A 208 2.26 17.13 -2.55
CA THR A 208 3.26 17.99 -3.21
C THR A 208 4.62 17.30 -3.32
N ASN A 209 5.06 16.58 -2.27
CA ASN A 209 6.31 15.82 -2.31
C ASN A 209 6.27 14.67 -3.32
N LEU A 210 5.14 13.96 -3.41
CA LEU A 210 4.94 12.89 -4.38
C LEU A 210 5.02 13.44 -5.81
N GLN A 211 4.30 14.52 -6.10
CA GLN A 211 4.36 15.19 -7.41
C GLN A 211 5.77 15.67 -7.76
N ARG A 212 6.55 16.15 -6.77
CA ARG A 212 7.95 16.53 -6.98
C ARG A 212 8.80 15.31 -7.36
N LEU A 213 8.67 14.20 -6.63
CA LEU A 213 9.41 12.97 -6.90
C LEU A 213 9.03 12.39 -8.28
N GLU A 214 7.76 12.43 -8.65
CA GLU A 214 7.31 12.01 -9.98
C GLU A 214 7.93 12.88 -11.10
N ARG A 215 8.01 14.20 -10.89
CA ARG A 215 8.70 15.11 -11.81
C ARG A 215 10.20 14.82 -11.92
N GLU A 216 10.88 14.57 -10.80
CA GLU A 216 12.29 14.17 -10.79
C GLU A 216 12.50 12.86 -11.55
N LEU A 217 11.61 11.87 -11.36
CA LEU A 217 11.64 10.61 -12.12
C LEU A 217 11.37 10.83 -13.61
N GLU A 218 10.44 11.72 -13.98
CA GLU A 218 10.17 12.03 -15.39
C GLU A 218 11.35 12.75 -16.04
N ILE A 219 12.02 13.64 -15.31
CA ILE A 219 13.28 14.28 -15.75
C ILE A 219 14.34 13.21 -15.96
N LEU A 220 14.61 12.34 -14.98
CA LEU A 220 15.58 11.24 -15.12
C LEU A 220 15.27 10.31 -16.29
N LYS A 221 13.99 9.99 -16.54
CA LYS A 221 13.56 9.17 -17.69
C LYS A 221 13.73 9.87 -19.04
N LYS A 222 13.58 11.20 -19.09
CA LYS A 222 13.87 12.00 -20.29
C LYS A 222 15.38 12.14 -20.49
N ASP A 223 16.12 12.30 -19.39
CA ASP A 223 17.57 12.45 -19.37
C ASP A 223 18.28 11.17 -19.82
N THR A 224 17.70 9.98 -19.62
CA THR A 224 18.25 8.72 -20.17
C THR A 224 18.20 8.64 -21.69
N ASN A 225 17.35 9.43 -22.35
CA ASN A 225 17.09 9.27 -23.78
C ASN A 225 17.81 10.30 -24.69
N GLU A 226 18.05 11.56 -24.28
CA GLU A 226 18.49 12.60 -25.26
C GLU A 226 19.41 13.76 -24.78
N VAL A 227 20.02 13.77 -23.59
CA VAL A 227 20.67 15.00 -23.06
C VAL A 227 22.19 14.87 -22.83
N THR A 228 22.97 15.71 -23.53
CA THR A 228 24.40 15.93 -23.24
C THR A 228 24.58 16.53 -21.84
N VAL A 229 25.55 16.06 -21.06
CA VAL A 229 25.84 16.53 -19.68
C VAL A 229 25.87 18.07 -19.54
N GLN A 230 26.32 18.76 -20.58
CA GLN A 230 26.41 20.22 -20.62
C GLN A 230 25.05 20.94 -20.67
N SER A 231 24.07 20.44 -21.42
CA SER A 231 22.72 21.02 -21.44
C SER A 231 21.94 20.70 -20.16
N LEU A 232 22.22 19.55 -19.52
CA LEU A 232 21.69 19.23 -18.20
C LEU A 232 22.22 20.21 -17.14
N LEU A 233 23.53 20.46 -17.11
CA LEU A 233 24.13 21.43 -16.19
C LEU A 233 23.58 22.84 -16.39
N GLN A 234 23.38 23.27 -17.65
CA GLN A 234 22.78 24.56 -17.95
C GLN A 234 21.34 24.64 -17.40
N ARG A 235 20.50 23.64 -17.69
CA ARG A 235 19.11 23.60 -17.18
C ARG A 235 19.05 23.58 -15.66
N LEU A 236 19.93 22.81 -15.00
CA LEU A 236 20.02 22.78 -13.54
C LEU A 236 20.44 24.14 -12.97
N SER A 237 21.40 24.82 -13.62
CA SER A 237 21.81 26.17 -13.20
C SER A 237 20.67 27.18 -13.33
N GLU A 238 19.88 27.12 -14.41
CA GLU A 238 18.70 27.96 -14.61
C GLU A 238 17.64 27.68 -13.53
N VAL A 239 17.36 26.41 -13.23
CA VAL A 239 16.43 26.03 -12.13
C VAL A 239 16.94 26.54 -10.78
N ILE A 240 18.23 26.37 -10.47
CA ILE A 240 18.82 26.84 -9.21
C ILE A 240 18.71 28.36 -9.09
N THR A 241 18.96 29.12 -10.15
CA THR A 241 18.85 30.59 -10.12
C THR A 241 17.40 31.05 -9.89
N VAL A 242 16.43 30.44 -10.57
CA VAL A 242 15.00 30.72 -10.34
C VAL A 242 14.58 30.35 -8.92
N GLN A 243 14.98 29.16 -8.44
CA GLN A 243 14.68 28.69 -7.08
C GLN A 243 15.28 29.62 -6.02
N THR A 244 16.52 30.08 -6.25
CA THR A 244 17.22 31.01 -5.35
C THR A 244 16.46 32.33 -5.26
N ILE A 245 16.04 32.90 -6.39
CA ILE A 245 15.25 34.14 -6.43
C ILE A 245 13.92 33.99 -5.68
N VAL A 246 13.23 32.87 -5.87
CA VAL A 246 11.95 32.60 -5.19
C VAL A 246 12.16 32.46 -3.67
N ALA A 247 13.21 31.75 -3.25
CA ALA A 247 13.55 31.52 -1.85
C ALA A 247 14.08 32.76 -1.13
N SER A 248 14.84 33.63 -1.81
CA SER A 248 15.48 34.80 -1.19
C SER A 248 14.59 36.04 -1.18
N GLU A 249 13.74 36.24 -2.20
CA GLU A 249 12.98 37.48 -2.36
C GLU A 249 11.47 37.27 -2.17
N LYS A 250 10.86 36.30 -2.89
CA LYS A 250 9.40 36.16 -2.97
C LYS A 250 8.79 35.56 -1.71
N LEU A 251 9.23 34.36 -1.35
CA LEU A 251 8.72 33.62 -0.18
C LEU A 251 8.86 34.43 1.12
N PRO A 252 10.02 35.03 1.44
CA PRO A 252 10.17 35.84 2.65
C PRO A 252 9.24 37.06 2.67
N ALA A 253 9.05 37.74 1.54
CA ALA A 253 8.16 38.89 1.44
C ALA A 253 6.69 38.51 1.67
N GLU A 254 6.24 37.40 1.10
CA GLU A 254 4.87 36.89 1.27
C GLU A 254 4.62 36.38 2.69
N ILE A 255 5.58 35.65 3.28
CA ILE A 255 5.54 35.22 4.67
C ILE A 255 5.45 36.43 5.60
N HIS A 256 6.26 37.46 5.36
CA HIS A 256 6.23 38.69 6.14
C HIS A 256 4.86 39.40 6.03
N GLY A 257 4.29 39.48 4.82
CA GLY A 257 2.95 40.01 4.57
C GLY A 257 1.86 39.25 5.33
N ARG A 258 1.84 37.91 5.24
CA ARG A 258 0.88 37.07 5.99
C ARG A 258 1.07 37.18 7.50
N LYS A 259 2.31 37.22 7.99
CA LYS A 259 2.62 37.41 9.42
C LYS A 259 2.09 38.76 9.92
N ASN A 260 2.21 39.82 9.14
CA ASN A 260 1.66 41.13 9.48
C ASN A 260 0.13 41.12 9.49
N HIS A 261 -0.51 40.40 8.56
CA HIS A 261 -1.97 40.22 8.57
C HIS A 261 -2.45 39.45 9.81
N ILE A 262 -1.78 38.35 10.18
CA ILE A 262 -2.08 37.59 11.40
C ILE A 262 -1.90 38.46 12.65
N LYS A 263 -0.83 39.25 12.72
CA LYS A 263 -0.62 40.21 13.82
C LYS A 263 -1.79 41.21 13.91
N ALA A 264 -2.25 41.74 12.78
CA ALA A 264 -3.40 42.64 12.75
C ALA A 264 -4.69 41.94 13.22
N LEU A 265 -4.99 40.72 12.74
CA LEU A 265 -6.14 39.95 13.19
C LEU A 265 -6.08 39.58 14.68
N THR A 266 -4.87 39.27 15.18
CA THR A 266 -4.64 38.98 16.60
C THR A 266 -4.89 40.23 17.45
N ALA A 267 -4.44 41.40 16.99
CA ALA A 267 -4.75 42.67 17.65
C ALA A 267 -6.26 42.93 17.65
N VAL A 268 -6.96 42.68 16.54
CA VAL A 268 -8.43 42.82 16.46
C VAL A 268 -9.16 41.89 17.43
N LYS A 269 -8.72 40.63 17.56
CA LYS A 269 -9.29 39.65 18.51
C LYS A 269 -9.12 40.07 19.98
N GLN A 270 -8.07 40.82 20.30
CA GLN A 270 -7.83 41.31 21.67
C GLN A 270 -8.80 42.43 22.08
N TYR A 271 -9.48 43.09 21.13
CA TYR A 271 -10.51 44.08 21.45
C TYR A 271 -11.84 43.37 21.78
N PRO A 272 -12.44 43.65 22.97
CA PRO A 272 -13.71 43.03 23.38
C PRO A 272 -14.91 43.38 22.48
N TYR A 273 -14.87 44.56 21.84
CA TYR A 273 -15.82 45.03 20.84
C TYR A 273 -15.22 46.25 20.11
N LEU A 274 -15.12 46.19 18.78
CA LEU A 274 -14.62 47.32 17.98
C LEU A 274 -15.80 48.21 17.59
N SER A 275 -15.97 49.34 18.29
CA SER A 275 -17.06 50.29 17.99
C SER A 275 -16.86 50.92 16.59
N PRO A 276 -17.94 51.19 15.83
CA PRO A 276 -17.86 51.92 14.55
C PRO A 276 -17.08 53.24 14.65
N ASP A 277 -17.14 53.90 15.81
CA ASP A 277 -16.43 55.14 16.10
C ASP A 277 -14.90 54.96 16.26
N GLN A 278 -14.46 53.80 16.72
CA GLN A 278 -13.03 53.46 16.79
C GLN A 278 -12.46 53.14 15.40
N ILE A 279 -13.28 52.60 14.50
CA ILE A 279 -12.90 52.35 13.10
C ILE A 279 -12.78 53.68 12.34
N THR A 280 -13.72 54.60 12.53
CA THR A 280 -13.65 55.94 11.91
C THR A 280 -12.47 56.74 12.44
N THR A 281 -12.15 56.69 13.73
CA THR A 281 -10.93 57.35 14.25
C THR A 281 -9.63 56.74 13.70
N LEU A 282 -9.56 55.42 13.52
CA LEU A 282 -8.40 54.78 12.88
C LEU A 282 -8.29 55.13 11.38
N ARG A 283 -9.42 55.22 10.67
CA ARG A 283 -9.45 55.70 9.27
C ARG A 283 -9.01 57.14 9.16
N ASN A 284 -9.48 58.02 10.05
CA ASN A 284 -9.05 59.42 10.07
C ASN A 284 -7.55 59.54 10.36
N LYS A 285 -7.00 58.70 11.26
CA LYS A 285 -5.55 58.64 11.49
C LYS A 285 -4.78 58.14 10.27
N LEU A 286 -5.31 57.14 9.56
CA LEU A 286 -4.72 56.66 8.31
C LEU A 286 -4.73 57.76 7.24
N ASP A 287 -5.82 58.51 7.12
CA ASP A 287 -5.94 59.62 6.18
C ASP A 287 -5.00 60.77 6.53
N THR A 288 -4.80 61.08 7.81
CA THR A 288 -3.81 62.09 8.24
C THR A 288 -2.39 61.67 7.91
N VAL A 289 -2.02 60.41 8.17
CA VAL A 289 -0.69 59.88 7.85
C VAL A 289 -0.50 59.78 6.34
N GLY A 290 -1.54 59.40 5.58
CA GLY A 290 -1.52 59.37 4.12
C GLY A 290 -1.27 60.76 3.52
N LYS A 291 -1.94 61.80 4.06
CA LYS A 291 -1.69 63.20 3.69
C LYS A 291 -0.28 63.66 4.06
N GLU A 292 0.24 63.24 5.21
CA GLU A 292 1.61 63.57 5.63
C GLU A 292 2.66 62.91 4.71
N ILE A 293 2.47 61.64 4.33
CA ILE A 293 3.29 60.96 3.33
C ILE A 293 3.22 61.66 1.98
N GLN A 294 2.03 62.05 1.53
CA GLN A 294 1.85 62.77 0.26
C GLN A 294 2.57 64.13 0.28
N ASN A 295 2.45 64.89 1.37
CA ASN A 295 3.16 66.14 1.56
C ASN A 295 4.69 65.94 1.56
N LEU A 296 5.19 64.86 2.16
CA LEU A 296 6.61 64.50 2.13
C LEU A 296 7.08 64.11 0.72
N ILE A 297 6.24 63.43 -0.06
CA ILE A 297 6.51 63.13 -1.47
C ILE A 297 6.56 64.41 -2.30
N GLU A 298 5.62 65.34 -2.12
CA GLU A 298 5.58 66.63 -2.81
C GLU A 298 6.75 67.54 -2.41
N LEU A 299 7.15 67.53 -1.13
CA LEU A 299 8.37 68.17 -0.65
C LEU A 299 9.65 67.57 -1.26
N LYS A 300 9.68 66.25 -1.46
CA LYS A 300 10.79 65.56 -2.15
C LYS A 300 10.85 65.96 -3.64
N ILE A 301 9.70 66.08 -4.29
CA ILE A 301 9.61 66.47 -5.71
C ILE A 301 9.99 67.95 -5.91
N SER A 302 9.59 68.85 -4.99
CA SER A 302 9.87 70.29 -5.08
C SER A 302 11.30 70.68 -4.70
N LYS A 303 12.04 69.85 -3.96
CA LYS A 303 13.43 70.10 -3.53
C LYS A 303 14.51 69.43 -4.37
N SER A 304 14.22 68.79 -5.51
CA SER A 304 15.27 68.04 -6.23
C SER A 304 16.24 68.94 -7.01
N HIS A 305 17.35 69.29 -6.37
CA HIS A 305 18.64 69.34 -7.06
C HIS A 305 18.87 67.93 -7.63
N VAL A 306 19.09 67.82 -8.95
CA VAL A 306 19.09 66.57 -9.75
C VAL A 306 19.61 65.35 -8.98
N ASP A 307 18.69 64.55 -8.46
CA ASP A 307 18.99 63.36 -7.68
C ASP A 307 19.35 62.25 -8.67
N LYS A 308 20.64 62.10 -9.00
CA LYS A 308 21.16 61.15 -10.01
C LYS A 308 20.73 59.70 -9.75
N ILE A 309 20.26 59.39 -8.53
CA ILE A 309 19.81 58.08 -8.08
C ILE A 309 18.35 57.79 -8.46
N GLU A 310 17.52 58.82 -8.67
CA GLU A 310 16.09 58.64 -8.97
C GLU A 310 15.84 57.87 -10.29
N PRO A 311 16.57 58.14 -11.41
CA PRO A 311 16.47 57.32 -12.61
C PRO A 311 16.86 55.86 -12.38
N PHE A 312 17.87 55.58 -11.55
CA PHE A 312 18.27 54.20 -11.21
C PHE A 312 17.24 53.50 -10.32
N ARG A 313 16.55 54.22 -9.43
CA ARG A 313 15.42 53.68 -8.65
C ARG A 313 14.23 53.35 -9.54
N GLN A 314 13.91 54.21 -10.51
CA GLN A 314 12.87 53.96 -11.48
C GLN A 314 13.23 52.77 -12.39
N GLN A 315 14.48 52.69 -12.85
CA GLN A 315 14.98 51.54 -13.61
C GLN A 315 14.94 50.25 -12.79
N ALA A 316 15.38 50.27 -11.53
CA ALA A 316 15.32 49.12 -10.63
C ALA A 316 13.87 48.69 -10.36
N ALA A 317 12.95 49.64 -10.18
CA ALA A 317 11.52 49.36 -10.02
C ALA A 317 10.91 48.76 -11.29
N ALA A 318 11.26 49.27 -12.47
CA ALA A 318 10.84 48.71 -13.75
C ALA A 318 11.37 47.28 -13.96
N VAL A 319 12.66 47.04 -13.69
CA VAL A 319 13.27 45.70 -13.77
C VAL A 319 12.64 44.75 -12.75
N ALA A 320 12.38 45.20 -11.53
CA ALA A 320 11.70 44.41 -10.51
C ALA A 320 10.26 44.04 -10.92
N ASN A 321 9.54 44.98 -11.55
CA ASN A 321 8.20 44.72 -12.09
C ASN A 321 8.24 43.73 -13.27
N ILE A 322 9.21 43.86 -14.19
CA ILE A 322 9.42 42.89 -15.27
C ILE A 322 9.73 41.51 -14.70
N LYS A 323 10.68 41.42 -13.76
CA LYS A 323 11.03 40.17 -13.05
C LYS A 323 9.81 39.55 -12.38
N ARG A 324 8.98 40.36 -11.72
CA ARG A 324 7.72 39.91 -11.10
C ARG A 324 6.72 39.38 -12.12
N ASN A 325 6.51 40.07 -13.24
CA ASN A 325 5.59 39.65 -14.29
C ASN A 325 6.07 38.37 -14.99
N VAL A 326 7.38 38.21 -15.21
CA VAL A 326 7.95 36.99 -15.80
C VAL A 326 7.79 35.81 -14.85
N LEU A 327 8.07 35.99 -13.55
CA LEU A 327 7.84 34.94 -12.54
C LEU A 327 6.36 34.56 -12.45
N GLU A 328 5.44 35.51 -12.51
CA GLU A 328 4.00 35.22 -12.50
C GLU A 328 3.56 34.46 -13.76
N LYS A 329 4.11 34.81 -14.93
CA LYS A 329 3.88 34.03 -16.17
C LYS A 329 4.43 32.62 -16.04
N LEU A 330 5.64 32.47 -15.49
CA LEU A 330 6.26 31.17 -15.25
C LEU A 330 5.36 30.33 -14.34
N GLU A 331 4.90 30.88 -13.21
CA GLU A 331 4.00 30.23 -12.25
C GLU A 331 2.67 29.80 -12.89
N LYS A 332 2.08 30.66 -13.74
CA LYS A 332 0.87 30.30 -14.52
C LYS A 332 1.13 29.16 -15.49
N THR A 333 2.25 29.19 -16.21
CA THR A 333 2.60 28.11 -17.15
C THR A 333 2.91 26.80 -16.43
N THR A 334 3.61 26.84 -15.29
CA THR A 334 3.88 25.64 -14.48
C THR A 334 2.60 25.09 -13.89
N GLY A 335 1.69 25.94 -13.40
CA GLY A 335 0.37 25.52 -12.91
C GLY A 335 -0.47 24.86 -14.02
N SER A 336 -0.46 25.42 -15.24
CA SER A 336 -1.14 24.79 -16.37
C SER A 336 -0.54 23.45 -16.78
N LEU A 337 0.79 23.29 -16.64
CA LEU A 337 1.49 22.03 -16.90
C LEU A 337 1.16 20.99 -15.82
N GLU A 338 1.13 21.37 -14.54
CA GLU A 338 0.71 20.50 -13.43
C GLU A 338 -0.76 20.08 -13.58
N GLU A 339 -1.66 20.98 -14.00
CA GLU A 339 -3.07 20.66 -14.26
C GLU A 339 -3.20 19.66 -15.43
N LEU A 340 -2.45 19.86 -16.52
CA LEU A 340 -2.45 18.95 -17.66
C LEU A 340 -1.84 17.58 -17.30
N GLN A 341 -0.79 17.55 -16.47
CA GLN A 341 -0.22 16.31 -15.93
C GLN A 341 -1.21 15.58 -15.04
N GLY A 342 -1.91 16.29 -14.14
CA GLY A 342 -2.98 15.72 -13.31
C GLY A 342 -4.10 15.11 -14.15
N LYS A 343 -4.57 15.83 -15.19
CA LYS A 343 -5.55 15.31 -16.15
C LYS A 343 -5.02 14.09 -16.90
N LEU A 344 -3.75 14.06 -17.30
CA LEU A 344 -3.14 12.90 -17.95
C LEU A 344 -3.12 11.69 -17.01
N GLN A 345 -2.74 11.89 -15.75
CA GLN A 345 -2.72 10.84 -14.73
C GLN A 345 -4.14 10.30 -14.46
N GLU A 346 -5.13 11.17 -14.32
CA GLU A 346 -6.54 10.79 -14.20
C GLU A 346 -6.99 9.96 -15.42
N LYS A 347 -6.66 10.39 -16.65
CA LYS A 347 -6.96 9.61 -17.85
C LYS A 347 -6.22 8.28 -17.89
N CYS A 348 -5.00 8.21 -17.40
CA CYS A 348 -4.25 6.97 -17.27
C CYS A 348 -4.88 6.03 -16.24
N GLU A 349 -5.32 6.54 -15.09
CA GLU A 349 -6.01 5.75 -14.05
C GLU A 349 -7.38 5.28 -14.53
N LEU A 350 -8.16 6.15 -15.15
CA LEU A 350 -9.42 5.78 -15.82
C LEU A 350 -9.19 4.73 -16.92
N SER A 351 -8.10 4.85 -17.70
CA SER A 351 -7.73 3.83 -18.68
C SER A 351 -7.31 2.52 -18.01
N LYS A 352 -6.66 2.53 -16.85
CA LYS A 352 -6.31 1.31 -16.12
C LYS A 352 -7.54 0.63 -15.54
N MET A 353 -8.48 1.41 -14.98
CA MET A 353 -9.76 0.90 -14.46
C MET A 353 -10.67 0.38 -15.57
N ALA A 354 -10.65 1.00 -16.75
CA ALA A 354 -11.39 0.50 -17.92
C ALA A 354 -10.75 -0.73 -18.59
N VAL A 355 -9.52 -1.10 -18.22
CA VAL A 355 -8.75 -2.25 -18.75
C VAL A 355 -8.91 -3.48 -17.85
N GLU A 356 -10.07 -3.66 -17.21
CA GLU A 356 -10.48 -4.99 -16.74
C GLU A 356 -10.74 -5.93 -17.94
N ASP A 357 -11.24 -5.36 -19.05
CA ASP A 357 -11.22 -6.02 -20.35
C ASP A 357 -9.90 -5.72 -21.07
N VAL A 358 -9.04 -6.74 -21.17
CA VAL A 358 -7.81 -6.73 -21.98
C VAL A 358 -8.19 -6.60 -23.44
N ILE A 359 -8.46 -5.37 -23.91
CA ILE A 359 -8.63 -5.06 -25.32
C ILE A 359 -7.22 -4.98 -25.91
N PRO A 360 -6.75 -5.99 -26.68
CA PRO A 360 -5.43 -5.93 -27.26
C PRO A 360 -5.43 -4.79 -28.28
N LYS A 361 -4.52 -3.81 -28.15
CA LYS A 361 -4.40 -2.68 -29.08
C LYS A 361 -3.17 -2.84 -29.96
N GLY A 362 -3.26 -2.37 -31.20
CA GLY A 362 -2.13 -2.32 -32.14
C GLY A 362 -1.63 -3.70 -32.58
N ASP A 363 -0.37 -4.01 -32.27
CA ASP A 363 0.30 -5.22 -32.77
C ASP A 363 -0.20 -6.50 -32.08
N GLU A 364 -0.69 -6.41 -30.85
CA GLU A 364 -1.34 -7.55 -30.19
C GLU A 364 -2.67 -7.88 -30.84
N LEU A 365 -3.43 -6.87 -31.28
CA LEU A 365 -4.66 -7.08 -32.06
C LEU A 365 -4.35 -7.74 -33.40
N LYS A 366 -3.30 -7.30 -34.10
CA LYS A 366 -2.89 -7.94 -35.36
C LYS A 366 -2.50 -9.40 -35.15
N LYS A 367 -1.73 -9.70 -34.10
CA LYS A 367 -1.38 -11.07 -33.72
C LYS A 367 -2.63 -11.89 -33.39
N TYR A 368 -3.57 -11.33 -32.64
CA TYR A 368 -4.84 -11.98 -32.31
C TYR A 368 -5.70 -12.24 -33.55
N ILE A 369 -5.86 -11.25 -34.43
CA ILE A 369 -6.60 -11.40 -35.71
C ILE A 369 -5.93 -12.45 -36.60
N ASN A 370 -4.60 -12.48 -36.68
CA ASN A 370 -3.89 -13.49 -37.45
C ASN A 370 -4.09 -14.89 -36.86
N ARG A 371 -4.02 -15.04 -35.52
CA ARG A 371 -4.38 -16.31 -34.85
C ARG A 371 -5.82 -16.71 -35.17
N LEU A 372 -6.76 -15.76 -35.11
CA LEU A 372 -8.17 -16.02 -35.44
C LEU A 372 -8.35 -16.44 -36.90
N LYS A 373 -7.65 -15.79 -37.85
CA LYS A 373 -7.65 -16.17 -39.27
C LYS A 373 -7.10 -17.57 -39.47
N THR A 374 -5.95 -17.90 -38.86
CA THR A 374 -5.35 -19.25 -38.94
C THR A 374 -6.27 -20.31 -38.34
N ARG A 375 -6.93 -20.00 -37.21
CA ARG A 375 -7.91 -20.91 -36.59
C ARG A 375 -9.17 -21.05 -37.45
N GLY A 376 -9.61 -19.98 -38.12
CA GLY A 376 -10.70 -20.01 -39.09
C GLY A 376 -10.38 -20.83 -40.34
N THR A 377 -9.15 -20.76 -40.86
CA THR A 377 -8.72 -21.62 -41.97
C THR A 377 -8.62 -23.08 -41.55
N LEU A 378 -8.09 -23.36 -40.35
CA LEU A 378 -8.04 -24.73 -39.80
C LEU A 378 -9.45 -25.29 -39.62
N TYR A 379 -10.37 -24.51 -39.06
CA TYR A 379 -11.77 -24.92 -38.93
C TYR A 379 -12.41 -25.26 -40.28
N LYS A 380 -12.19 -24.42 -41.31
CA LYS A 380 -12.68 -24.70 -42.66
C LYS A 380 -12.08 -25.97 -43.25
N HIS A 381 -10.77 -26.19 -43.05
CA HIS A 381 -10.09 -27.41 -43.47
C HIS A 381 -10.67 -28.66 -42.78
N CYS A 382 -10.75 -28.67 -41.45
CA CYS A 382 -11.34 -29.79 -40.71
C CYS A 382 -12.80 -30.02 -41.11
N LYS A 383 -13.57 -28.95 -41.37
CA LYS A 383 -14.95 -29.06 -41.86
C LYS A 383 -15.01 -29.71 -43.26
N SER A 384 -14.12 -29.35 -44.17
CA SER A 384 -14.06 -29.99 -45.50
C SER A 384 -13.60 -31.44 -45.42
N GLU A 385 -12.66 -31.76 -44.53
CA GLU A 385 -12.18 -33.11 -44.30
C GLU A 385 -13.29 -34.01 -43.73
N LEU A 386 -14.06 -33.51 -42.76
CA LEU A 386 -15.25 -34.20 -42.25
C LEU A 386 -16.31 -34.41 -43.34
N ALA A 387 -16.53 -33.41 -44.22
CA ALA A 387 -17.46 -33.56 -45.34
C ALA A 387 -16.99 -34.63 -46.33
N TRP A 388 -15.68 -34.71 -46.59
CA TRP A 388 -15.08 -35.73 -47.45
C TRP A 388 -15.19 -37.12 -46.84
N LEU A 389 -14.86 -37.28 -45.55
CA LEU A 389 -15.00 -38.55 -44.83
C LEU A 389 -16.46 -39.03 -44.78
N ASN A 390 -17.42 -38.13 -44.61
CA ASN A 390 -18.84 -38.47 -44.67
C ASN A 390 -19.27 -38.93 -46.08
N ALA A 391 -18.73 -38.30 -47.12
CA ALA A 391 -18.98 -38.72 -48.50
C ALA A 391 -18.36 -40.10 -48.77
N GLU A 392 -17.13 -40.34 -48.32
CA GLU A 392 -16.46 -41.65 -48.42
C GLU A 392 -17.24 -42.73 -47.66
N ASN A 393 -17.65 -42.46 -46.42
CA ASN A 393 -18.48 -43.38 -45.64
C ASN A 393 -19.82 -43.69 -46.35
N SER A 394 -20.42 -42.71 -47.01
CA SER A 394 -21.65 -42.91 -47.80
C SER A 394 -21.40 -43.81 -49.02
N VAL A 395 -20.27 -43.63 -49.71
CA VAL A 395 -19.86 -44.52 -50.81
C VAL A 395 -19.58 -45.92 -50.30
N LEU A 396 -18.83 -46.07 -49.20
CA LEU A 396 -18.54 -47.37 -48.58
C LEU A 396 -19.82 -48.09 -48.16
N HIS A 397 -20.78 -47.38 -47.58
CA HIS A 397 -22.07 -47.94 -47.22
C HIS A 397 -22.83 -48.46 -48.45
N ARG A 398 -22.79 -47.72 -49.57
CA ARG A 398 -23.38 -48.18 -50.84
C ARG A 398 -22.64 -49.39 -51.40
N THR A 399 -21.31 -49.42 -51.33
CA THR A 399 -20.51 -50.56 -51.79
C THR A 399 -20.80 -51.81 -50.95
N ALA A 400 -20.89 -51.66 -49.62
CA ALA A 400 -21.27 -52.74 -48.71
C ALA A 400 -22.66 -53.30 -49.05
N ALA A 401 -23.65 -52.44 -49.31
CA ALA A 401 -24.99 -52.88 -49.73
C ALA A 401 -24.98 -53.62 -51.08
N ILE A 402 -24.14 -53.19 -52.05
CA ILE A 402 -23.98 -53.89 -53.33
C ILE A 402 -23.37 -55.28 -53.10
N LEU A 403 -22.33 -55.39 -52.29
CA LEU A 403 -21.68 -56.67 -51.96
C LEU A 403 -22.62 -57.61 -51.21
N GLU A 404 -23.39 -57.09 -50.25
CA GLU A 404 -24.39 -57.88 -49.53
C GLU A 404 -25.48 -58.40 -50.47
N ASN A 405 -25.93 -57.60 -51.43
CA ASN A 405 -26.86 -58.04 -52.47
C ASN A 405 -26.22 -59.12 -53.37
N GLN A 406 -24.97 -58.95 -53.79
CA GLN A 406 -24.24 -59.95 -54.57
C GLN A 406 -24.06 -61.27 -53.80
N TYR A 407 -23.74 -61.19 -52.50
CA TYR A 407 -23.64 -62.34 -51.62
C TYR A 407 -24.97 -63.07 -51.45
N ASN A 408 -26.06 -62.32 -51.27
CA ASN A 408 -27.41 -62.89 -51.21
C ASN A 408 -27.81 -63.56 -52.53
N GLN A 409 -27.47 -62.97 -53.68
CA GLN A 409 -27.68 -63.59 -55.00
C GLN A 409 -26.86 -64.87 -55.16
N TYR A 410 -25.60 -64.88 -54.70
CA TYR A 410 -24.78 -66.08 -54.67
C TYR A 410 -25.39 -67.17 -53.79
N ASN A 411 -25.85 -66.83 -52.59
CA ASN A 411 -26.50 -67.80 -51.69
C ASN A 411 -27.79 -68.37 -52.30
N GLN A 412 -28.62 -67.54 -52.93
CA GLN A 412 -29.80 -68.01 -53.66
C GLN A 412 -29.41 -68.92 -54.85
N ALA A 413 -28.33 -68.59 -55.57
CA ALA A 413 -27.82 -69.45 -56.65
C ALA A 413 -27.26 -70.78 -56.12
N LYS A 414 -26.61 -70.76 -54.95
CA LYS A 414 -26.10 -71.93 -54.25
C LYS A 414 -27.22 -72.82 -53.74
N GLU A 415 -28.29 -72.25 -53.16
CA GLU A 415 -29.49 -73.00 -52.78
C GLU A 415 -30.18 -73.63 -54.00
N ARG A 416 -30.27 -72.91 -55.13
CA ARG A 416 -30.76 -73.48 -56.39
C ARG A 416 -29.86 -74.60 -56.93
N LEU A 417 -28.55 -74.50 -56.76
CA LEU A 417 -27.61 -75.58 -57.11
C LEU A 417 -27.78 -76.80 -56.19
N GLU A 418 -27.97 -76.59 -54.89
CA GLU A 418 -28.27 -77.65 -53.92
C GLU A 418 -29.61 -78.35 -54.24
N THR A 419 -30.65 -77.61 -54.66
CA THR A 419 -31.92 -78.22 -55.09
C THR A 419 -31.78 -78.98 -56.41
N VAL A 420 -30.97 -78.49 -57.37
CA VAL A 420 -30.64 -79.24 -58.60
C VAL A 420 -29.84 -80.50 -58.28
N ARG A 421 -28.90 -80.46 -57.32
CA ARG A 421 -28.15 -81.64 -56.86
C ARG A 421 -29.04 -82.67 -56.18
N LYS A 422 -30.12 -82.24 -55.51
CA LYS A 422 -31.11 -83.12 -54.86
C LYS A 422 -32.18 -83.67 -55.79
N ASN A 423 -32.25 -83.20 -57.05
CA ASN A 423 -33.18 -83.72 -58.06
C ASN A 423 -32.50 -84.74 -58.98
N THR A 424 -31.93 -85.80 -58.41
CA THR A 424 -31.64 -87.03 -59.17
C THR A 424 -32.81 -88.00 -58.96
N PRO A 425 -33.85 -88.00 -59.82
CA PRO A 425 -34.91 -89.00 -59.72
C PRO A 425 -34.38 -90.38 -60.12
N ALA A 426 -34.68 -91.37 -59.28
CA ALA A 426 -34.17 -92.74 -59.31
C ALA A 426 -34.73 -93.64 -60.45
N ASN A 427 -34.96 -93.10 -61.66
CA ASN A 427 -35.44 -93.86 -62.81
C ASN A 427 -34.46 -93.73 -63.99
N PHE A 428 -33.36 -94.46 -63.92
CA PHE A 428 -32.39 -94.59 -65.02
C PHE A 428 -32.79 -95.77 -65.91
N THR A 429 -33.20 -95.51 -67.16
CA THR A 429 -33.45 -96.52 -68.20
C THR A 429 -32.67 -96.19 -69.47
N GLN A 430 -32.29 -97.22 -70.24
CA GLN A 430 -31.38 -97.14 -71.38
C GLN A 430 -31.86 -96.20 -72.51
N GLU A 431 -33.16 -96.00 -72.69
CA GLU A 431 -33.72 -95.06 -73.68
C GLU A 431 -33.53 -93.59 -73.29
N ASN A 432 -33.48 -93.27 -71.99
CA ASN A 432 -33.34 -91.89 -71.52
C ASN A 432 -31.88 -91.43 -71.42
N ALA A 433 -30.92 -92.36 -71.49
CA ALA A 433 -29.50 -92.06 -71.34
C ALA A 433 -28.97 -91.10 -72.43
N SER A 434 -29.41 -91.26 -73.67
CA SER A 434 -28.98 -90.41 -74.79
C SER A 434 -29.55 -88.99 -74.69
N SER A 435 -30.84 -88.85 -74.39
CA SER A 435 -31.50 -87.56 -74.16
C SER A 435 -30.90 -86.82 -72.96
N MET A 436 -30.66 -87.55 -71.86
CA MET A 436 -30.08 -86.99 -70.63
C MET A 436 -28.61 -86.60 -70.81
N ASN A 437 -27.85 -87.35 -71.60
CA ASN A 437 -26.47 -87.00 -71.95
C ASN A 437 -26.41 -85.78 -72.90
N LEU A 438 -27.41 -85.63 -73.77
CA LEU A 438 -27.60 -84.43 -74.60
C LEU A 438 -27.97 -83.21 -73.74
N GLN A 439 -28.80 -83.39 -72.72
CA GLN A 439 -29.16 -82.35 -71.76
C GLN A 439 -27.97 -81.96 -70.87
N LEU A 440 -27.24 -82.93 -70.32
CA LEU A 440 -25.97 -82.69 -69.61
C LEU A 440 -24.93 -82.01 -70.50
N SER A 441 -24.81 -82.39 -71.77
CA SER A 441 -23.88 -81.74 -72.71
C SER A 441 -24.30 -80.30 -73.00
N ARG A 442 -25.60 -80.02 -73.13
CA ARG A 442 -26.14 -78.66 -73.25
C ARG A 442 -25.86 -77.85 -71.99
N ASP A 443 -26.12 -78.40 -70.81
CA ASP A 443 -25.86 -77.74 -69.53
C ASP A 443 -24.35 -77.48 -69.35
N ILE A 444 -23.48 -78.44 -69.64
CA ILE A 444 -22.02 -78.27 -69.62
C ILE A 444 -21.60 -77.16 -70.59
N SER A 445 -22.19 -77.08 -71.78
CA SER A 445 -21.91 -76.00 -72.74
C SER A 445 -22.39 -74.63 -72.24
N ALA A 446 -23.54 -74.57 -71.55
CA ALA A 446 -24.10 -73.36 -70.98
C ALA A 446 -23.30 -72.90 -69.75
N PHE A 447 -22.78 -73.83 -68.95
CA PHE A 447 -21.82 -73.53 -67.89
C PHE A 447 -20.49 -73.03 -68.46
N ARG A 448 -19.99 -73.66 -69.53
CA ARG A 448 -18.75 -73.25 -70.20
C ARG A 448 -18.89 -71.84 -70.80
N SER A 449 -20.03 -71.52 -71.43
CA SER A 449 -20.28 -70.18 -71.98
C SER A 449 -20.38 -69.10 -70.90
N ARG A 450 -20.84 -69.44 -69.68
CA ARG A 450 -20.83 -68.52 -68.52
C ARG A 450 -19.46 -68.39 -67.85
N LEU A 451 -18.63 -69.43 -67.87
CA LEU A 451 -17.28 -69.40 -67.25
C LEU A 451 -16.25 -68.65 -68.09
N VAL A 452 -16.32 -68.72 -69.42
CA VAL A 452 -15.38 -68.04 -70.33
C VAL A 452 -15.26 -66.52 -70.06
N PRO A 453 -16.36 -65.74 -69.91
CA PRO A 453 -16.25 -64.31 -69.62
C PRO A 453 -15.69 -64.02 -68.21
N LEU A 454 -15.99 -64.85 -67.21
CA LEU A 454 -15.38 -64.70 -65.88
C LEU A 454 -13.87 -64.96 -65.91
N ILE A 455 -13.43 -65.94 -66.71
CA ILE A 455 -12.00 -66.23 -66.90
C ILE A 455 -11.30 -65.08 -67.61
N SER A 456 -11.91 -64.47 -68.63
CA SER A 456 -11.31 -63.32 -69.33
C SER A 456 -11.24 -62.08 -68.44
N GLU A 457 -12.24 -61.87 -67.58
CA GLU A 457 -12.25 -60.75 -66.61
C GLU A 457 -11.15 -60.92 -65.56
N VAL A 458 -10.96 -62.13 -65.01
CA VAL A 458 -9.85 -62.44 -64.09
C VAL A 458 -8.49 -62.29 -64.77
N GLN A 459 -8.36 -62.69 -66.04
CA GLN A 459 -7.12 -62.48 -66.81
C GLN A 459 -6.81 -61.00 -67.02
N ASN A 460 -7.83 -60.17 -67.31
CA ASN A 460 -7.66 -58.73 -67.47
C ASN A 460 -7.26 -58.05 -66.15
N LEU A 461 -7.88 -58.45 -65.02
CA LEU A 461 -7.51 -57.97 -63.69
C LEU A 461 -6.07 -58.33 -63.33
N ARG A 462 -5.63 -59.57 -63.61
CA ARG A 462 -4.23 -59.99 -63.43
C ARG A 462 -3.27 -59.17 -64.30
N GLY A 463 -3.68 -58.80 -65.51
CA GLY A 463 -2.92 -57.90 -66.38
C GLY A 463 -2.71 -56.52 -65.74
N LYS A 464 -3.80 -55.93 -65.23
CA LYS A 464 -3.75 -54.63 -64.54
C LYS A 464 -2.90 -54.67 -63.27
N CYS A 465 -2.97 -55.73 -62.46
CA CYS A 465 -2.11 -55.89 -61.28
C CYS A 465 -0.62 -55.86 -61.65
N ARG A 466 -0.22 -56.58 -62.72
CA ARG A 466 1.18 -56.56 -63.20
C ARG A 466 1.63 -55.19 -63.70
N GLU A 467 0.76 -54.45 -64.37
CA GLU A 467 1.07 -53.08 -64.80
C GLU A 467 1.29 -52.13 -63.61
N PHE A 468 0.50 -52.27 -62.55
CA PHE A 468 0.67 -51.48 -61.32
C PHE A 468 1.95 -51.84 -60.58
N GLU A 469 2.26 -53.14 -60.42
CA GLU A 469 3.53 -53.59 -59.84
C GLU A 469 4.73 -53.03 -60.62
N GLN A 470 4.67 -53.05 -61.96
CA GLN A 470 5.74 -52.50 -62.79
C GLN A 470 5.88 -50.97 -62.63
N LYS A 471 4.78 -50.25 -62.45
CA LYS A 471 4.80 -48.80 -62.17
C LYS A 471 5.38 -48.52 -60.77
N GLN A 472 5.04 -49.33 -59.77
CA GLN A 472 5.58 -49.21 -58.42
C GLN A 472 7.10 -49.48 -58.39
N GLU A 473 7.55 -50.52 -59.09
CA GLU A 473 8.98 -50.85 -59.23
C GLU A 473 9.76 -49.71 -59.90
N LYS A 474 9.21 -49.12 -60.97
CA LYS A 474 9.79 -47.94 -61.64
C LYS A 474 9.86 -46.72 -60.72
N ALA A 475 8.80 -46.44 -59.97
CA ALA A 475 8.78 -45.33 -59.01
C ALA A 475 9.81 -45.53 -57.89
N LYS A 476 9.96 -46.76 -57.39
CA LYS A 476 10.94 -47.11 -56.35
C LYS A 476 12.39 -46.96 -56.85
N LYS A 477 12.67 -47.35 -58.10
CA LYS A 477 13.98 -47.12 -58.72
C LYS A 477 14.30 -45.63 -58.89
N ALA A 478 13.35 -44.85 -59.40
CA ALA A 478 13.51 -43.40 -59.52
C ALA A 478 13.75 -42.72 -58.15
N GLN A 479 13.07 -43.18 -57.10
CA GLN A 479 13.30 -42.69 -55.74
C GLN A 479 14.70 -43.02 -55.23
N ASN A 480 15.17 -44.25 -55.41
CA ASN A 480 16.52 -44.65 -55.00
C ASN A 480 17.61 -43.86 -55.76
N GLU A 481 17.38 -43.57 -57.04
CA GLU A 481 18.26 -42.70 -57.84
C GLU A 481 18.30 -41.28 -57.29
N VAL A 482 17.15 -40.68 -56.98
CA VAL A 482 17.07 -39.35 -56.35
C VAL A 482 17.75 -39.36 -54.98
N GLU A 483 17.51 -40.37 -54.14
CA GLU A 483 18.12 -40.49 -52.82
C GLU A 483 19.66 -40.64 -52.92
N SER A 484 20.15 -41.44 -53.86
CA SER A 484 21.58 -41.55 -54.12
C SER A 484 22.20 -40.22 -54.57
N SER A 485 21.53 -39.48 -55.46
CA SER A 485 21.99 -38.17 -55.93
C SER A 485 21.96 -37.10 -54.83
N MET A 486 20.97 -37.18 -53.93
CA MET A 486 20.86 -36.31 -52.77
C MET A 486 21.97 -36.60 -51.76
N ASN A 487 22.25 -37.88 -51.48
CA ASN A 487 23.35 -38.30 -50.62
C ASN A 487 24.71 -37.85 -51.18
N THR A 488 24.94 -37.95 -52.50
CA THR A 488 26.16 -37.39 -53.10
C THR A 488 26.24 -35.88 -52.96
N SER A 489 25.12 -35.16 -53.11
CA SER A 489 25.09 -33.69 -52.96
C SER A 489 25.34 -33.26 -51.51
N ILE A 490 24.75 -33.98 -50.54
CA ILE A 490 24.98 -33.75 -49.10
C ILE A 490 26.45 -33.99 -48.76
N ASN A 491 27.05 -35.09 -49.23
CA ASN A 491 28.46 -35.38 -48.98
C ASN A 491 29.40 -34.33 -49.60
N ASN A 492 29.08 -33.85 -50.80
CA ASN A 492 29.85 -32.77 -51.45
C ASN A 492 29.77 -31.47 -50.62
N LEU A 493 28.56 -31.06 -50.21
CA LEU A 493 28.34 -29.87 -49.38
C LEU A 493 29.01 -29.98 -48.01
N GLN A 494 29.00 -31.17 -47.39
CA GLN A 494 29.73 -31.42 -46.14
C GLN A 494 31.25 -31.26 -46.35
N SER A 495 31.80 -31.77 -47.45
CA SER A 495 33.23 -31.58 -47.75
C SER A 495 33.56 -30.11 -48.02
N GLU A 496 32.67 -29.36 -48.68
CA GLU A 496 32.84 -27.92 -48.91
C GLU A 496 32.76 -27.12 -47.62
N LEU A 497 31.84 -27.48 -46.71
CA LEU A 497 31.74 -26.87 -45.39
C LEU A 497 33.00 -27.12 -44.57
N GLU A 498 33.50 -28.36 -44.52
CA GLU A 498 34.75 -28.68 -43.81
C GLU A 498 35.96 -27.99 -44.45
N SER A 499 36.01 -27.88 -45.78
CA SER A 499 37.04 -27.11 -46.49
C SER A 499 36.98 -25.62 -46.16
N ARG A 500 35.78 -25.00 -46.14
CA ARG A 500 35.61 -23.60 -45.76
C ARG A 500 35.92 -23.37 -44.29
N LYS A 501 35.55 -24.29 -43.41
CA LYS A 501 35.84 -24.25 -41.98
C LYS A 501 37.34 -24.38 -41.71
N ALA A 502 38.04 -25.23 -42.45
CA ALA A 502 39.50 -25.34 -42.42
C ALA A 502 40.20 -24.08 -42.96
N LYS A 503 39.62 -23.41 -43.98
CA LYS A 503 40.10 -22.10 -44.47
C LYS A 503 39.87 -20.99 -43.44
N MET A 504 38.73 -20.97 -42.75
CA MET A 504 38.47 -20.01 -41.66
C MET A 504 39.36 -20.22 -40.43
N ALA A 505 39.88 -21.43 -40.22
CA ALA A 505 40.79 -21.73 -39.11
C ALA A 505 42.26 -21.33 -39.37
N LYS A 506 42.63 -20.96 -40.60
CA LYS A 506 44.04 -20.75 -41.01
C LYS A 506 44.49 -19.30 -41.22
N ASP A 507 43.62 -18.30 -41.18
CA ASP A 507 44.02 -16.91 -41.40
C ASP A 507 43.64 -15.99 -40.23
N PRO A 508 44.61 -15.48 -39.44
CA PRO A 508 44.41 -14.32 -38.59
C PRO A 508 44.80 -13.04 -39.38
N VAL A 509 44.05 -11.97 -39.13
CA VAL A 509 44.38 -10.54 -39.36
C VAL A 509 43.65 -9.82 -40.53
N ILE A 510 42.64 -9.05 -40.10
CA ILE A 510 42.23 -7.67 -40.47
C ILE A 510 41.86 -7.34 -41.94
N SER A 511 40.58 -7.08 -42.19
CA SER A 511 40.04 -5.77 -42.62
C SER A 511 38.68 -5.90 -43.33
N ASP A 512 37.64 -5.35 -42.71
CA ASP A 512 36.30 -5.00 -43.22
C ASP A 512 35.74 -5.69 -44.51
N PRO A 513 35.29 -6.96 -44.45
CA PRO A 513 34.47 -7.58 -45.49
C PRO A 513 33.09 -8.03 -44.96
N GLY A 514 32.78 -7.71 -43.70
CA GLY A 514 31.68 -8.32 -42.94
C GLY A 514 30.29 -7.97 -43.46
N LYS A 515 30.07 -6.78 -44.03
CA LYS A 515 28.75 -6.40 -44.56
C LYS A 515 28.42 -7.08 -45.88
N LYS A 516 29.36 -7.08 -46.83
CA LYS A 516 29.16 -7.66 -48.16
C LYS A 516 29.06 -9.19 -48.11
N ILE A 517 29.91 -9.82 -47.29
CA ILE A 517 29.82 -11.26 -47.01
C ILE A 517 28.51 -11.58 -46.29
N LYS A 518 28.05 -10.76 -45.34
CA LYS A 518 26.78 -11.02 -44.64
C LYS A 518 25.56 -10.87 -45.55
N GLU A 519 25.56 -9.94 -46.49
CA GLU A 519 24.51 -9.80 -47.51
C GLU A 519 24.54 -10.94 -48.55
N GLU A 520 25.72 -11.32 -49.05
CA GLU A 520 25.86 -12.47 -49.96
C GLU A 520 25.51 -13.79 -49.25
N LEU A 521 25.88 -13.95 -47.98
CA LEU A 521 25.53 -15.09 -47.16
C LEU A 521 24.02 -15.12 -46.87
N ASN A 522 23.38 -13.98 -46.57
CA ASN A 522 21.93 -13.94 -46.38
C ASN A 522 21.17 -14.25 -47.67
N SER A 523 21.64 -13.74 -48.82
CA SER A 523 21.04 -14.04 -50.12
C SER A 523 21.19 -15.52 -50.48
N ALA A 524 22.36 -16.11 -50.24
CA ALA A 524 22.60 -17.53 -50.44
C ALA A 524 21.78 -18.41 -49.47
N ILE A 525 21.66 -18.02 -48.20
CA ILE A 525 20.81 -18.70 -47.22
C ILE A 525 19.35 -18.64 -47.66
N GLN A 526 18.84 -17.48 -48.09
CA GLN A 526 17.46 -17.37 -48.58
C GLN A 526 17.22 -18.19 -49.85
N ALA A 527 18.16 -18.21 -50.79
CA ALA A 527 18.08 -19.05 -51.98
C ALA A 527 18.04 -20.54 -51.63
N GLU A 528 18.88 -21.00 -50.70
CA GLU A 528 18.87 -22.39 -50.25
C GLU A 528 17.64 -22.73 -49.40
N GLU A 529 17.14 -21.82 -48.57
CA GLU A 529 15.87 -22.01 -47.84
C GLU A 529 14.68 -22.15 -48.78
N THR A 530 14.64 -21.40 -49.88
CA THR A 530 13.57 -21.54 -50.89
C THR A 530 13.67 -22.87 -51.65
N LYS A 531 14.87 -23.31 -52.01
CA LYS A 531 15.07 -24.67 -52.58
C LYS A 531 14.66 -25.76 -51.60
N LEU A 532 15.03 -25.65 -50.33
CA LEU A 532 14.71 -26.64 -49.31
C LEU A 532 13.20 -26.69 -49.02
N LYS A 533 12.50 -25.55 -49.08
CA LYS A 533 11.03 -25.51 -49.03
C LYS A 533 10.38 -26.17 -50.24
N ASN A 534 10.87 -25.91 -51.45
CA ASN A 534 10.34 -26.54 -52.66
C ASN A 534 10.55 -28.06 -52.64
N LEU A 535 11.73 -28.52 -52.22
CA LEU A 535 12.04 -29.95 -52.07
C LEU A 535 11.21 -30.61 -50.97
N MET A 536 10.93 -29.93 -49.85
CA MET A 536 10.01 -30.45 -48.83
C MET A 536 8.57 -30.59 -49.36
N LEU A 537 8.08 -29.60 -50.12
CA LEU A 537 6.78 -29.67 -50.76
C LEU A 537 6.68 -30.83 -51.75
N GLU A 538 7.75 -31.09 -52.51
CA GLU A 538 7.83 -32.20 -53.45
C GLU A 538 7.89 -33.55 -52.73
N LYS A 539 8.66 -33.65 -51.63
CA LYS A 539 8.66 -34.83 -50.75
C LYS A 539 7.28 -35.13 -50.18
N GLU A 540 6.53 -34.12 -49.77
CA GLU A 540 5.19 -34.32 -49.20
C GLU A 540 4.18 -34.77 -50.27
N ARG A 541 4.26 -34.22 -51.48
CA ARG A 541 3.46 -34.69 -52.64
C ARG A 541 3.75 -36.15 -52.99
N LEU A 542 5.03 -36.55 -52.97
CA LEU A 542 5.42 -37.93 -53.21
C LEU A 542 4.90 -38.86 -52.11
N LYS A 543 4.98 -38.44 -50.84
CA LYS A 543 4.45 -39.22 -49.71
C LYS A 543 2.93 -39.44 -49.81
N GLN A 544 2.18 -38.41 -50.20
CA GLN A 544 0.74 -38.55 -50.47
C GLN A 544 0.47 -39.53 -51.61
N THR A 545 1.28 -39.49 -52.68
CA THR A 545 1.14 -40.42 -53.81
C THR A 545 1.44 -41.86 -53.39
N ILE A 546 2.43 -42.09 -52.53
CA ILE A 546 2.75 -43.42 -51.97
C ILE A 546 1.58 -43.95 -51.14
N VAL A 547 1.02 -43.15 -50.23
CA VAL A 547 -0.12 -43.58 -49.39
C VAL A 547 -1.33 -43.96 -50.25
N VAL A 548 -1.60 -43.20 -51.32
CA VAL A 548 -2.68 -43.53 -52.26
C VAL A 548 -2.40 -44.85 -52.98
N ASN A 549 -1.16 -45.07 -53.43
CA ASN A 549 -0.76 -46.30 -54.12
C ASN A 549 -0.74 -47.52 -53.17
N GLU A 550 -0.32 -47.35 -51.91
CA GLU A 550 -0.34 -48.40 -50.89
C GLU A 550 -1.77 -48.79 -50.55
N LYS A 551 -2.67 -47.83 -50.33
CA LYS A 551 -4.10 -48.09 -50.13
C LYS A 551 -4.72 -48.82 -51.32
N GLN A 552 -4.42 -48.39 -52.54
CA GLN A 552 -4.89 -49.10 -53.74
C GLN A 552 -4.35 -50.54 -53.77
N THR A 553 -3.08 -50.74 -53.46
CA THR A 553 -2.47 -52.09 -53.45
C THR A 553 -3.08 -52.99 -52.36
N GLN A 554 -3.37 -52.44 -51.18
CA GLN A 554 -4.09 -53.15 -50.10
C GLN A 554 -5.50 -53.54 -50.53
N MET A 555 -6.25 -52.61 -51.13
CA MET A 555 -7.58 -52.92 -51.67
C MET A 555 -7.54 -54.03 -52.73
N TRP A 556 -6.49 -54.11 -53.55
CA TRP A 556 -6.33 -55.18 -54.52
C TRP A 556 -5.91 -56.51 -53.89
N ASN A 557 -5.10 -56.51 -52.83
CA ASN A 557 -4.75 -57.72 -52.08
C ASN A 557 -5.94 -58.31 -51.32
N ASP A 558 -6.83 -57.46 -50.77
CA ASP A 558 -8.06 -57.87 -50.10
C ASP A 558 -9.11 -58.44 -51.07
N VAL A 559 -8.98 -58.16 -52.38
CA VAL A 559 -9.82 -58.75 -53.44
C VAL A 559 -9.25 -60.09 -53.96
N LEU A 560 -7.97 -60.35 -53.71
CA LEU A 560 -7.27 -61.58 -54.12
C LEU A 560 -7.20 -62.66 -53.02
N SER A 561 -7.40 -62.30 -51.75
CA SER A 561 -7.65 -63.23 -50.64
C SER A 561 -9.13 -63.59 -50.56
#